data_AF-A0A2C9L187-F1
#
_entry.id   AF-A0A2C9L187-F1
#
_cell.length_a   1.000
_cell.length_b   1.000
_cell.length_c   1.000
_cell.angle_alpha   90.00
_cell.angle_beta   90.00
_cell.angle_gamma   90.00
#
_symmetry.space_group_name_H-M   'P 1'
#
loop_
_entity.id
_entity.type
_entity.pdbx_description
1 polymer ?
#
loop_
_entity_poly.entity_id
_entity_poly.type
_entity_poly.pdbx_seq_one_letter_code
_entity_poly.pdbx_strand_id
1 'polypeptide(L)'
;MYSVFVIFILVGFFSQLLEFFVEEFFDQNPISQLGIIISRNKRAEVVTQLGGNPRRHVKALQTLSSQACQGEYSLQNSLELALSTLKHMPSHASREMLLIMGSLTTCDPGDVREVVKTVAKANIRCSVIGLSAEVRICKTLCQQTSGTYNVILEESHFKDLLNSHVTPAPASTTTDSSLIKMGFPHHGLGGDTEEKPSMCMW
;
A
#
# COMPACT_ATOMS: atom_id res chain seq x y z
N MET A 1 14.55 -3.89 7.44
CA MET A 1 13.62 -2.76 7.59
C MET A 1 12.37 -3.19 6.83
N TYR A 2 11.31 -3.58 7.54
CA TYR A 2 10.13 -4.21 6.93
C TYR A 2 9.23 -3.09 6.39
N SER A 3 9.26 -2.81 5.09
CA SER A 3 8.30 -1.88 4.49
C SER A 3 6.98 -2.59 4.31
N VAL A 4 6.00 -2.20 5.11
CA VAL A 4 4.64 -2.70 4.98
C VAL A 4 3.79 -1.57 4.41
N PHE A 5 3.37 -1.84 3.17
CA PHE A 5 2.14 -1.37 2.52
C PHE A 5 2.08 -0.09 1.69
N VAL A 6 1.33 -0.22 0.60
CA VAL A 6 0.95 0.79 -0.38
C VAL A 6 -0.54 0.60 -0.64
N ILE A 7 -1.36 1.64 -0.41
CA ILE A 7 -2.82 1.58 -0.58
C ILE A 7 -3.21 2.27 -1.87
N PHE A 8 -3.38 1.48 -2.93
CA PHE A 8 -3.83 1.99 -4.23
C PHE A 8 -5.30 2.37 -4.25
N ILE A 9 -5.59 3.64 -4.06
CA ILE A 9 -6.88 4.23 -4.39
C ILE A 9 -6.90 4.43 -5.91
N LEU A 10 -7.39 3.42 -6.62
CA LEU A 10 -7.31 3.38 -8.07
C LEU A 10 -8.42 4.22 -8.71
N VAL A 11 -8.04 5.16 -9.58
CA VAL A 11 -8.91 5.76 -10.60
C VAL A 11 -8.43 5.24 -11.96
N GLY A 12 -9.04 4.16 -12.41
CA GLY A 12 -9.27 3.69 -13.81
C GLY A 12 -8.18 3.67 -14.89
N PHE A 13 -7.05 4.38 -14.79
CA PHE A 13 -6.26 4.71 -15.98
C PHE A 13 -4.88 4.02 -16.07
N PHE A 14 -4.36 3.45 -14.97
CA PHE A 14 -2.97 2.93 -14.94
C PHE A 14 -2.79 1.52 -14.36
N SER A 15 -3.76 0.61 -14.54
CA SER A 15 -3.68 -0.73 -13.93
C SER A 15 -2.41 -1.49 -14.33
N GLN A 16 -1.95 -1.37 -15.58
CA GLN A 16 -0.76 -2.09 -16.08
C GLN A 16 0.53 -1.63 -15.39
N LEU A 17 0.70 -0.32 -15.14
CA LEU A 17 1.88 0.19 -14.43
C LEU A 17 1.86 -0.20 -12.95
N LEU A 18 0.67 -0.37 -12.37
CA LEU A 18 0.53 -0.87 -11.01
C LEU A 18 0.83 -2.36 -10.90
N GLU A 19 0.47 -3.15 -11.92
CA GLU A 19 0.88 -4.56 -11.99
C GLU A 19 2.41 -4.68 -12.02
N PHE A 20 3.07 -3.88 -12.88
CA PHE A 20 4.54 -3.82 -12.94
C PHE A 20 5.16 -3.37 -11.62
N PHE A 21 4.60 -2.33 -10.98
CA PHE A 21 5.07 -1.88 -9.66
C PHE A 21 4.95 -2.97 -8.61
N VAL A 22 3.87 -3.75 -8.58
CA VAL A 22 3.71 -4.84 -7.61
C VAL A 22 4.81 -5.89 -7.80
N GLU A 23 5.10 -6.29 -9.04
CA GLU A 23 6.17 -7.24 -9.34
C GLU A 23 7.54 -6.68 -8.92
N GLU A 24 7.88 -5.46 -9.35
CA GLU A 24 9.15 -4.82 -9.02
C GLU A 24 9.32 -4.57 -7.51
N PHE A 25 8.22 -4.23 -6.82
CA PHE A 25 8.19 -4.04 -5.37
C PHE A 25 8.55 -5.33 -4.62
N PHE A 26 7.96 -6.46 -5.01
CA PHE A 26 8.25 -7.76 -4.38
C PHE A 26 9.61 -8.32 -4.78
N ASP A 27 10.11 -8.02 -5.98
CA ASP A 27 11.46 -8.39 -6.41
C ASP A 27 12.54 -7.68 -5.58
N GLN A 28 12.39 -6.38 -5.31
CA GLN A 28 13.32 -5.63 -4.47
C GLN A 28 13.08 -5.87 -2.97
N ASN A 29 11.85 -6.20 -2.56
CA ASN A 29 11.46 -6.34 -1.16
C ASN A 29 10.72 -7.67 -0.87
N PRO A 30 11.43 -8.80 -0.82
CA PRO A 30 10.80 -10.14 -0.72
C PRO A 30 10.10 -10.42 0.62
N ILE A 31 10.45 -9.69 1.68
CA ILE A 31 9.86 -9.83 3.03
C ILE A 31 8.78 -8.78 3.33
N SER A 32 8.56 -7.85 2.40
CA SER A 32 7.55 -6.81 2.53
C SER A 32 6.16 -7.37 2.28
N GLN A 33 5.14 -6.62 2.67
CA GLN A 33 3.75 -6.98 2.43
C GLN A 33 3.07 -5.85 1.67
N LEU A 34 2.15 -6.20 0.80
CA LEU A 34 1.33 -5.28 0.01
C LEU A 34 -0.14 -5.67 0.07
N GLY A 35 -1.01 -4.71 -0.20
CA GLY A 35 -2.45 -4.93 -0.30
C GLY A 35 -3.18 -3.65 -0.57
N ILE A 36 -4.36 -3.83 -1.15
CA ILE A 36 -4.96 -2.84 -2.02
C ILE A 36 -6.31 -2.49 -1.45
N ILE A 37 -6.52 -1.19 -1.24
CA ILE A 37 -7.80 -0.62 -0.82
C ILE A 37 -8.25 0.34 -1.91
N ILE A 38 -9.43 0.10 -2.46
CA ILE A 38 -10.06 1.03 -3.40
C ILE A 38 -11.00 1.96 -2.67
N SER A 39 -11.21 3.15 -3.21
CA SER A 39 -12.30 4.02 -2.79
C SER A 39 -13.20 4.32 -3.98
N ARG A 40 -14.49 4.03 -3.80
CA ARG A 40 -15.54 4.26 -4.79
C ARG A 40 -16.85 4.50 -4.06
N ASN A 41 -17.78 5.22 -4.68
CA ASN A 41 -19.10 5.50 -4.08
C ASN A 41 -19.03 6.01 -2.62
N LYS A 42 -18.06 6.89 -2.32
CA LYS A 42 -17.80 7.46 -0.98
C LYS A 42 -17.45 6.42 0.10
N ARG A 43 -17.07 5.20 -0.29
CA ARG A 43 -16.67 4.12 0.62
C ARG A 43 -15.27 3.63 0.28
N ALA A 44 -14.61 3.04 1.27
CA ALA A 44 -13.34 2.35 1.09
C ALA A 44 -13.55 0.84 1.25
N GLU A 45 -12.95 0.05 0.37
CA GLU A 45 -13.10 -1.40 0.32
C GLU A 45 -11.72 -2.05 0.19
N VAL A 46 -11.43 -3.05 1.03
CA VAL A 46 -10.20 -3.85 0.90
C VAL A 46 -10.38 -4.84 -0.24
N VAL A 47 -9.62 -4.66 -1.33
CA VAL A 47 -9.61 -5.59 -2.46
C VAL A 47 -8.67 -6.75 -2.18
N THR A 48 -7.49 -6.46 -1.63
CA THR A 48 -6.55 -7.48 -1.18
C THR A 48 -6.00 -7.15 0.20
N GLN A 49 -6.02 -8.16 1.06
CA GLN A 49 -5.51 -8.06 2.44
C GLN A 49 -3.98 -8.00 2.46
N LEU A 50 -3.42 -7.63 3.63
CA LEU A 50 -2.02 -7.78 4.01
C LEU A 50 -1.44 -9.15 3.63
N GLY A 51 -0.55 -9.18 2.64
CA GLY A 51 0.07 -10.41 2.15
C GLY A 51 1.36 -10.18 1.36
N GLY A 52 2.14 -11.24 1.24
CA GLY A 52 3.41 -11.26 0.48
C GLY A 52 3.32 -11.97 -0.87
N ASN A 53 2.11 -12.28 -1.38
CA ASN A 53 1.95 -13.03 -2.62
C ASN A 53 1.62 -12.08 -3.79
N PRO A 54 2.59 -11.76 -4.68
CA PRO A 54 2.39 -10.82 -5.79
C PRO A 54 1.24 -11.23 -6.70
N ARG A 55 1.09 -12.53 -7.01
CA ARG A 55 0.05 -13.04 -7.93
C ARG A 55 -1.36 -12.69 -7.46
N ARG A 56 -1.59 -12.66 -6.15
CA ARG A 56 -2.90 -12.29 -5.58
C ARG A 56 -3.23 -10.83 -5.86
N HIS A 57 -2.25 -9.94 -5.74
CA HIS A 57 -2.41 -8.51 -5.96
C HIS A 57 -2.53 -8.18 -7.45
N VAL A 58 -1.71 -8.78 -8.30
CA VAL A 58 -1.80 -8.63 -9.77
C VAL A 58 -3.17 -9.07 -10.29
N LYS A 59 -3.67 -10.26 -9.89
CA LYS A 59 -4.99 -10.72 -10.30
C LYS A 59 -6.13 -9.79 -9.85
N ALA A 60 -5.99 -9.19 -8.67
CA ALA A 60 -6.95 -8.22 -8.18
C ALA A 60 -6.93 -6.93 -9.03
N LEU A 61 -5.75 -6.41 -9.39
CA LEU A 61 -5.61 -5.26 -10.27
C LEU A 61 -6.21 -5.51 -11.66
N GLN A 62 -5.99 -6.70 -12.23
CA GLN A 62 -6.60 -7.11 -13.51
C GLN A 62 -8.12 -7.21 -13.42
N THR A 63 -8.66 -7.63 -12.28
CA THR A 63 -10.11 -7.64 -12.08
C THR A 63 -10.65 -6.21 -11.98
N LEU A 64 -9.93 -5.31 -11.32
CA LEU A 64 -10.32 -3.90 -11.17
C LEU A 64 -10.26 -3.12 -12.49
N SER A 65 -9.33 -3.44 -13.39
CA SER A 65 -9.22 -2.76 -14.69
C SER A 65 -10.46 -2.96 -15.56
N SER A 66 -11.15 -4.09 -15.39
CA SER A 66 -12.42 -4.38 -16.07
C SER A 66 -13.63 -3.65 -15.46
N GLN A 67 -13.49 -3.10 -14.26
CA GLN A 67 -14.58 -2.44 -13.55
C GLN A 67 -14.60 -0.93 -13.79
N ALA A 68 -15.76 -0.38 -14.09
CA ALA A 68 -15.94 1.07 -14.19
C ALA A 68 -15.72 1.74 -12.82
N CYS A 69 -14.92 2.79 -12.80
CA CYS A 69 -14.79 3.66 -11.63
C CYS A 69 -16.07 4.48 -11.49
N GLN A 70 -16.79 4.32 -10.38
CA GLN A 70 -18.07 4.98 -10.13
C GLN A 70 -18.09 5.67 -8.78
N GLY A 71 -18.86 6.75 -8.73
CA GLY A 71 -19.07 7.56 -7.54
C GLY A 71 -17.89 8.44 -7.18
N GLU A 72 -17.99 9.03 -5.99
CA GLU A 72 -17.02 10.01 -5.49
C GLU A 72 -15.98 9.34 -4.60
N TYR A 73 -14.79 9.94 -4.57
CA TYR A 73 -13.69 9.52 -3.72
C TYR A 73 -13.90 9.98 -2.27
N SER A 74 -13.52 9.15 -1.29
CA SER A 74 -13.51 9.50 0.14
C SER A 74 -12.16 9.19 0.77
N LEU A 75 -11.38 10.25 1.04
CA LEU A 75 -10.09 10.18 1.70
C LEU A 75 -10.21 9.70 3.15
N GLN A 76 -11.20 10.18 3.89
CA GLN A 76 -11.41 9.83 5.28
C GLN A 76 -11.58 8.32 5.46
N ASN A 77 -12.53 7.72 4.72
CA ASN A 77 -12.83 6.30 4.84
C ASN A 77 -11.63 5.43 4.43
N SER A 78 -10.89 5.86 3.40
CA SER A 78 -9.65 5.17 2.99
C SER A 78 -8.59 5.21 4.07
N LEU A 79 -8.34 6.37 4.68
CA LEU A 79 -7.36 6.51 5.76
C LEU A 79 -7.77 5.74 7.02
N GLU A 80 -9.04 5.75 7.40
CA GLU A 80 -9.54 5.02 8.57
C GLU A 80 -9.41 3.51 8.40
N LEU A 81 -9.79 2.99 7.22
CA LEU A 81 -9.66 1.57 6.90
C LEU A 81 -8.19 1.13 6.85
N ALA A 82 -7.34 1.94 6.23
CA ALA A 82 -5.90 1.72 6.22
C ALA A 82 -5.30 1.66 7.63
N LEU A 83 -5.65 2.65 8.45
CA LEU A 83 -5.19 2.79 9.82
C LEU A 83 -5.67 1.62 10.67
N SER A 84 -6.88 1.11 10.46
CA SER A 84 -7.37 -0.10 11.15
C SER A 84 -6.50 -1.34 10.82
N THR A 85 -6.08 -1.47 9.57
CA THR A 85 -5.21 -2.58 9.12
C THR A 85 -3.78 -2.44 9.66
N LEU A 86 -3.21 -1.24 9.58
CA LEU A 86 -1.80 -0.99 9.95
C LEU A 86 -1.56 -0.89 11.47
N LYS A 87 -2.59 -0.61 12.26
CA LYS A 87 -2.50 -0.54 13.73
C LYS A 87 -1.99 -1.84 14.37
N HIS A 88 -2.29 -2.98 13.76
CA HIS A 88 -1.88 -4.29 14.27
C HIS A 88 -0.43 -4.68 13.91
N MET A 89 0.25 -3.87 13.08
CA MET A 89 1.64 -4.15 12.72
C MET A 89 2.58 -3.83 13.88
N PRO A 90 3.66 -4.62 14.08
CA PRO A 90 4.63 -4.37 15.13
C PRO A 90 5.27 -2.98 14.97
N SER A 91 5.67 -2.35 16.07
CA SER A 91 6.26 -0.99 16.07
C SER A 91 7.58 -0.90 15.31
N HIS A 92 8.29 -2.02 15.18
CA HIS A 92 9.57 -2.14 14.48
C HIS A 92 9.43 -2.23 12.95
N ALA A 93 8.20 -2.47 12.45
CA ALA A 93 7.92 -2.43 11.02
C ALA A 93 7.61 -1.00 10.58
N SER A 94 8.12 -0.58 9.41
CA SER A 94 7.70 0.69 8.83
C SER A 94 6.29 0.51 8.27
N ARG A 95 5.42 1.46 8.64
CA ARG A 95 4.03 1.50 8.20
C ARG A 95 3.91 2.61 7.18
N GLU A 96 3.68 2.23 5.93
CA GLU A 96 3.63 3.14 4.81
C GLU A 96 2.26 3.08 4.15
N MET A 97 1.89 4.18 3.50
CA MET A 97 0.69 4.30 2.70
C MET A 97 1.04 5.14 1.48
N LEU A 98 0.96 4.57 0.29
CA LEU A 98 1.05 5.31 -0.95
C LEU A 98 -0.35 5.41 -1.57
N LEU A 99 -0.93 6.61 -1.57
CA LEU A 99 -2.23 6.89 -2.16
C LEU A 99 -2.03 7.35 -3.60
N ILE A 100 -2.76 6.74 -4.53
CA ILE A 100 -2.91 7.29 -5.88
C ILE A 100 -4.24 8.01 -5.91
N MET A 101 -4.28 9.23 -6.43
CA MET A 101 -5.47 10.05 -6.39
C MET A 101 -5.77 10.58 -7.78
N GLY A 102 -6.86 10.10 -8.38
CA GLY A 102 -7.35 10.63 -9.65
C GLY A 102 -8.46 11.67 -9.53
N SER A 103 -9.02 11.85 -8.33
CA SER A 103 -10.03 12.87 -8.06
C SER A 103 -9.39 14.11 -7.46
N LEU A 104 -9.82 15.30 -7.88
CA LEU A 104 -9.40 16.57 -7.27
C LEU A 104 -10.23 16.93 -6.03
N THR A 105 -11.36 16.25 -5.85
CA THR A 105 -12.30 16.45 -4.74
C THR A 105 -12.41 15.18 -3.90
N THR A 106 -12.65 15.38 -2.60
CA THR A 106 -12.94 14.30 -1.66
C THR A 106 -14.27 14.60 -0.97
N CYS A 107 -15.11 13.59 -0.85
CA CYS A 107 -16.46 13.68 -0.32
C CYS A 107 -16.56 12.84 0.95
N ASP A 108 -16.14 13.45 2.07
CA ASP A 108 -16.00 12.78 3.35
C ASP A 108 -17.13 13.16 4.32
N PRO A 109 -17.55 12.23 5.21
CA PRO A 109 -18.65 12.47 6.15
C PRO A 109 -18.28 13.40 7.32
N GLY A 110 -17.00 13.52 7.67
CA GLY A 110 -16.53 14.31 8.81
C GLY A 110 -15.28 15.14 8.51
N ASP A 111 -14.58 15.60 9.56
CA ASP A 111 -13.35 16.39 9.41
C ASP A 111 -12.12 15.50 9.17
N VAL A 112 -11.69 15.45 7.91
CA VAL A 112 -10.51 14.71 7.46
C VAL A 112 -9.25 15.10 8.25
N ARG A 113 -9.13 16.35 8.72
CA ARG A 113 -7.94 16.84 9.44
C ARG A 113 -7.73 16.11 10.77
N GLU A 114 -8.79 15.64 11.40
CA GLU A 114 -8.70 14.84 12.63
C GLU A 114 -8.11 13.45 12.34
N VAL A 115 -8.53 12.85 11.22
CA VAL A 115 -7.99 11.57 10.76
C VAL A 115 -6.52 11.72 10.38
N VAL A 116 -6.14 12.79 9.67
CA VAL A 116 -4.72 13.08 9.37
C VAL A 116 -3.88 13.13 10.65
N LYS A 117 -4.34 13.85 11.68
CA LYS A 117 -3.66 13.89 12.99
C LYS A 117 -3.55 12.50 13.63
N THR A 118 -4.59 11.69 13.50
CA THR A 118 -4.63 10.33 14.05
C THR A 118 -3.65 9.40 13.34
N VAL A 119 -3.55 9.51 12.02
CA VAL A 119 -2.58 8.77 11.18
C VAL A 119 -1.15 9.18 11.51
N ALA A 120 -0.87 10.48 11.65
CA ALA A 120 0.43 10.99 12.07
C ALA A 120 0.83 10.48 13.46
N LYS A 121 -0.10 10.49 14.42
CA LYS A 121 0.11 9.92 15.77
C LYS A 121 0.40 8.43 15.76
N ALA A 122 -0.11 7.69 14.78
CA ALA A 122 0.13 6.25 14.63
C ALA A 122 1.49 5.92 13.98
N ASN A 123 2.32 6.92 13.71
CA ASN A 123 3.61 6.81 13.02
C ASN A 123 3.47 6.09 11.66
N ILE A 124 2.42 6.42 10.92
CA ILE A 124 2.17 5.92 9.56
C ILE A 124 2.59 6.99 8.58
N ARG A 125 3.50 6.65 7.66
CA ARG A 125 3.98 7.55 6.62
C ARG A 125 3.04 7.49 5.41
N CYS A 126 2.40 8.60 5.08
CA CYS A 126 1.53 8.71 3.91
C CYS A 126 2.20 9.52 2.79
N SER A 127 2.32 8.92 1.62
CA SER A 127 2.73 9.58 0.38
C SER A 127 1.56 9.56 -0.61
N VAL A 128 1.46 10.56 -1.47
CA VAL A 128 0.34 10.71 -2.40
C VAL A 128 0.89 11.04 -3.79
N ILE A 129 0.35 10.37 -4.80
CA ILE A 129 0.55 10.67 -6.20
C ILE A 129 -0.79 11.14 -6.77
N GLY A 130 -0.93 12.43 -7.05
CA GLY A 130 -2.14 13.02 -7.62
C GLY A 130 -2.10 13.11 -9.14
N LEU A 131 -3.26 12.95 -9.80
CA LEU A 131 -3.42 13.26 -11.21
C LEU A 131 -3.61 14.76 -11.43
N SER A 132 -2.78 15.33 -12.31
CA SER A 132 -2.88 16.68 -12.88
C SER A 132 -2.74 17.87 -11.92
N ALA A 133 -3.25 17.82 -10.69
CA ALA A 133 -3.18 18.94 -9.75
C ALA A 133 -2.91 18.53 -8.30
N GLU A 134 -2.48 19.51 -7.52
CA GLU A 134 -2.22 19.35 -6.09
C GLU A 134 -3.46 19.66 -5.24
N VAL A 135 -3.84 18.72 -4.37
CA VAL A 135 -4.93 18.93 -3.41
C VAL A 135 -4.36 19.34 -2.06
N ARG A 136 -4.82 20.48 -1.53
CA ARG A 136 -4.30 21.09 -0.28
C ARG A 136 -4.31 20.13 0.91
N ILE A 137 -5.40 19.38 1.13
CA ILE A 137 -5.51 18.45 2.27
C ILE A 137 -4.49 17.31 2.17
N CYS A 138 -4.25 16.79 0.96
CA CYS A 138 -3.29 15.73 0.71
C CYS A 138 -1.84 16.22 0.90
N LYS A 139 -1.54 17.47 0.50
CA LYS A 139 -0.26 18.11 0.82
C LYS A 139 -0.03 18.18 2.33
N THR A 140 -1.05 18.61 3.09
CA THR A 140 -0.97 18.67 4.55
C THR A 140 -0.81 17.29 5.17
N LEU A 141 -1.49 16.26 4.64
CA LEU A 141 -1.31 14.86 5.04
C LEU A 141 0.16 14.44 4.88
N CYS A 142 0.73 14.56 3.68
CA CYS A 142 2.11 14.16 3.42
C CYS A 142 3.11 14.91 4.32
N GLN A 143 2.91 16.22 4.52
CA GLN A 143 3.76 17.03 5.39
C GLN A 143 3.70 16.60 6.87
N GLN A 144 2.51 16.23 7.37
CA GLN A 144 2.35 15.80 8.76
C GLN A 144 2.85 14.37 9.01
N THR A 145 2.84 13.52 8.00
CA THR A 145 3.27 12.12 8.09
C THR A 145 4.68 11.86 7.54
N SER A 146 5.44 12.91 7.24
CA SER A 146 6.80 12.81 6.64
C SER A 146 6.85 12.00 5.34
N GLY A 147 5.80 12.08 4.52
CA GLY A 147 5.75 11.50 3.19
C GLY A 147 5.84 12.54 2.08
N THR A 148 5.69 12.10 0.84
CA THR A 148 5.86 12.94 -0.35
C THR A 148 4.54 13.13 -1.09
N TYR A 149 4.31 14.32 -1.66
CA TYR A 149 3.18 14.59 -2.54
C TYR A 149 3.73 14.93 -3.93
N ASN A 150 3.39 14.13 -4.94
CA ASN A 150 3.82 14.33 -6.32
C ASN A 150 2.61 14.40 -7.25
N VAL A 151 2.74 15.17 -8.33
CA VAL A 151 1.70 15.30 -9.36
C VAL A 151 2.19 14.67 -10.65
N ILE A 152 1.36 13.80 -11.24
CA ILE A 152 1.66 13.14 -12.52
C ILE A 152 1.58 14.15 -13.65
N LEU A 153 2.60 14.15 -14.51
CA LEU A 153 2.67 14.97 -15.72
C LEU A 153 2.37 14.12 -16.95
N GLU A 154 3.12 13.02 -17.10
CA GLU A 154 3.05 12.08 -18.20
C GLU A 154 3.19 10.64 -17.66
N GLU A 155 2.93 9.65 -18.52
CA GLU A 155 2.99 8.22 -18.14
C GLU A 155 4.40 7.78 -17.69
N SER A 156 5.45 8.25 -18.38
CA SER A 156 6.85 8.01 -18.00
C SER A 156 7.16 8.56 -16.61
N HIS A 157 6.76 9.79 -16.33
CA HIS A 157 6.92 10.41 -15.02
C HIS A 157 6.16 9.63 -13.94
N PHE A 158 4.96 9.13 -14.23
CA PHE A 158 4.24 8.29 -13.27
C PHE A 158 4.99 6.99 -12.96
N LYS A 159 5.58 6.34 -13.97
CA LYS A 159 6.44 5.16 -13.75
C LYS A 159 7.64 5.49 -12.87
N ASP A 160 8.31 6.62 -13.10
CA ASP A 160 9.44 7.06 -12.27
C ASP A 160 9.01 7.32 -10.82
N LEU A 161 7.83 7.93 -10.62
CA LEU A 161 7.26 8.14 -9.29
C LEU A 161 6.96 6.82 -8.57
N LEU A 162 6.36 5.84 -9.26
CA LEU A 162 6.16 4.50 -8.70
C LEU A 162 7.49 3.85 -8.31
N ASN A 163 8.49 3.90 -9.20
CA ASN A 163 9.80 3.30 -8.96
C ASN A 163 10.53 3.96 -7.79
N SER A 164 10.35 5.26 -7.57
CA SER A 164 10.89 5.95 -6.39
C SER A 164 10.34 5.41 -5.06
N HIS A 165 9.14 4.81 -5.08
CA HIS A 165 8.49 4.19 -3.94
C HIS A 165 8.75 2.68 -3.82
N VAL A 166 9.46 2.06 -4.78
CA VAL A 166 9.93 0.67 -4.65
C VAL A 166 11.04 0.57 -3.61
N THR A 167 11.93 1.55 -3.58
CA THR A 167 13.02 1.59 -2.61
C THR A 167 12.46 1.97 -1.24
N PRO A 168 12.70 1.18 -0.18
CA PRO A 168 12.18 1.47 1.14
C PRO A 168 12.71 2.81 1.63
N ALA A 169 11.82 3.64 2.14
CA ALA A 169 12.20 4.95 2.60
C ALA A 169 13.05 4.86 3.89
N PRO A 170 13.95 5.83 4.14
CA PRO A 170 14.79 5.79 5.33
C PRO A 170 13.92 5.78 6.59
N ALA A 171 14.26 4.89 7.53
CA ALA A 171 13.56 4.81 8.80
C ALA A 171 13.64 6.16 9.55
N SER A 172 12.53 6.53 10.17
CA SER A 172 12.52 7.62 11.15
C SER A 172 13.40 7.22 12.34
N THR A 173 14.07 8.20 12.95
CA THR A 173 14.84 8.02 14.20
C THR A 173 13.97 7.56 15.36
N THR A 174 12.65 7.71 15.23
CA THR A 174 11.65 7.31 16.22
C THR A 174 11.21 5.85 16.10
N THR A 175 11.65 5.13 15.07
CA THR A 175 11.25 3.72 14.88
C THR A 175 12.11 2.82 15.74
N ASP A 176 11.48 2.04 16.62
CA ASP A 176 12.18 1.10 17.48
C ASP A 176 12.93 0.04 16.65
N SER A 177 14.19 -0.23 16.98
CA SER A 177 14.96 -1.32 16.37
C SER A 177 14.89 -2.57 17.24
N SER A 178 14.17 -3.60 16.77
CA SER A 178 14.19 -4.93 17.41
C SER A 178 14.84 -5.98 16.53
N LEU A 179 15.53 -6.92 17.17
CA LEU A 179 15.88 -8.18 16.55
C LEU A 179 14.63 -9.08 16.43
N ILE A 180 14.31 -9.53 15.21
CA ILE A 180 13.19 -10.43 14.96
C ILE A 180 13.71 -11.85 14.77
N LYS A 181 13.03 -12.83 15.39
CA LYS A 181 13.30 -14.25 15.18
C LYS A 181 12.84 -14.64 13.77
N MET A 182 13.79 -14.99 12.90
CA MET A 182 13.50 -15.47 11.55
C MET A 182 13.55 -16.99 11.51
N GLY A 183 12.60 -17.62 10.83
CA GLY A 183 12.62 -19.05 10.55
C GLY A 183 13.31 -19.33 9.21
N PHE A 184 14.34 -20.17 9.21
CA PHE A 184 14.98 -20.65 7.98
C PHE A 184 14.44 -22.05 7.67
N PRO A 185 13.56 -22.19 6.65
CA PRO A 185 13.01 -23.49 6.30
C PRO A 185 14.10 -24.39 5.70
N HIS A 186 14.06 -25.67 6.04
CA HIS A 186 14.89 -26.67 5.37
C HIS A 186 14.15 -27.13 4.12
N HIS A 187 14.81 -27.08 2.97
CA HIS A 187 14.25 -27.68 1.77
C HIS A 187 14.29 -29.20 1.94
N GLY A 188 13.14 -29.83 2.15
CA GLY A 188 13.04 -31.28 2.13
C GLY A 188 13.37 -31.75 0.72
N LEU A 189 14.55 -32.36 0.52
CA LEU A 189 14.78 -33.22 -0.62
C LEU A 189 13.92 -34.46 -0.35
N GLY A 190 12.77 -34.56 -1.01
CA GLY A 190 11.99 -35.80 -1.00
C GLY A 190 12.84 -36.89 -1.64
N GLY A 191 13.64 -37.59 -0.85
CA GLY A 191 14.23 -38.85 -1.27
C GLY A 191 13.11 -39.88 -1.36
N ASP A 192 12.96 -40.49 -2.52
CA ASP A 192 11.93 -41.48 -2.90
C ASP A 192 11.99 -42.79 -2.09
N THR A 193 11.94 -42.75 -0.75
CA THR A 193 11.96 -43.99 0.05
C THR A 193 10.94 -44.11 1.16
N GLU A 194 10.08 -43.12 1.40
CA GLU A 194 8.86 -43.34 2.20
C GLU A 194 7.73 -42.44 1.70
N GLU A 195 6.60 -43.04 1.32
CA GLU A 195 5.33 -42.37 1.03
C GLU A 195 4.84 -41.61 2.28
N LYS A 196 5.36 -40.41 2.51
CA LYS A 196 4.75 -39.48 3.47
C LYS A 196 3.51 -38.88 2.81
N PRO A 197 2.31 -38.99 3.43
CA PRO A 197 1.13 -38.30 2.94
C PRO A 197 1.43 -36.80 2.84
N SER A 198 0.83 -36.12 1.85
CA SER A 198 1.09 -34.72 1.53
C SER A 198 1.04 -33.84 2.79
N MET A 199 2.21 -33.36 3.21
CA MET A 199 2.36 -32.55 4.41
C MET A 199 1.97 -31.10 4.11
N CYS A 200 0.70 -30.75 4.27
CA CYS A 200 0.32 -29.40 4.66
C CYS A 200 0.35 -29.36 6.19
N MET A 201 1.48 -28.98 6.78
CA MET A 201 1.52 -28.69 8.22
C MET A 201 0.88 -27.32 8.43
N TRP A 202 -0.29 -27.32 9.08
CA TRP A 202 -1.05 -26.14 9.47
C TRP A 202 -0.42 -25.44 10.66
#